data_AF-R7PXS8-F1
#
_entry.id   AF-R7PXS8-F1
#
_cell.length_a   1.000
_cell.length_b   1.000
_cell.length_c   1.000
_cell.angle_alpha   90.00
_cell.angle_beta   90.00
_cell.angle_gamma   90.00
#
_symmetry.space_group_name_H-M   'P 1'
#
loop_
_entity.id
_entity.type
_entity.pdbx_description
1 polymer ?
#
loop_
_entity_poly.entity_id
_entity_poly.type
_entity_poly.pdbx_seq_one_letter_code
_entity_poly.pdbx_strand_id
1 'polypeptide(L)'
;MVGIVSYGAYVPRYRIKPEEIGRIWGTDGASMGKGLMINQKSVPSPDEDTVTISTEAARYMLDRVPDVDPADIGAVYIGSESHPYAVKPSSTIVAEAIGATPNMTAADLEFACKAGTAGIQAGLGLVKAGMVKYAVAIGADTSQGAPGDALEYSAAAGGAAYLLGTEKVIAEVNKTLSFTTDTPDFWRREGMMYPVHGGRFSGEPAYFRHVTSAAKMMMEAMGTTPADYNYVVLHQPNGKFPTRAAKMLGFTPEQLECGLLTPNIGNTYSGAVPLGLAHVLDHAKAGDRILVTSYGSGAGSDAFDITVTDEIDSYRRDNAPVLDKILADPVYVDYATYAKYKNTIKMPEE
;
A
#
# COMPACT_ATOMS: atom_id res chain seq x y z
N MET A 1 23.85 8.47 -1.58
CA MET A 1 22.60 8.11 -0.88
C MET A 1 21.44 8.37 -1.83
N VAL A 2 20.52 7.42 -1.96
CA VAL A 2 19.24 7.60 -2.66
C VAL A 2 18.17 6.99 -1.79
N GLY A 3 17.01 7.64 -1.68
CA GLY A 3 15.96 7.13 -0.83
C GLY A 3 14.75 8.02 -0.80
N ILE A 4 14.00 7.91 0.29
CA ILE A 4 12.77 8.63 0.53
C ILE A 4 13.13 10.00 1.11
N VAL A 5 12.66 11.05 0.45
CA VAL A 5 12.75 12.46 0.89
C VAL A 5 11.49 12.85 1.66
N SER A 6 10.34 12.34 1.22
CA SER A 6 9.06 12.59 1.87
C SER A 6 8.08 11.45 1.58
N TYR A 7 7.03 11.38 2.39
CA TYR A 7 5.91 10.47 2.20
C TYR A 7 4.60 11.12 2.63
N GLY A 8 3.50 10.61 2.08
CA GLY A 8 2.13 11.00 2.43
C GLY A 8 1.21 9.78 2.36
N ALA A 9 0.17 9.75 3.20
CA ALA A 9 -0.70 8.61 3.33
C ALA A 9 -2.14 9.06 3.52
N TYR A 10 -3.07 8.35 2.86
CA TYR A 10 -4.48 8.65 2.93
C TYR A 10 -5.30 7.37 3.06
N VAL A 11 -6.27 7.39 3.97
CA VAL A 11 -7.28 6.34 4.13
C VAL A 11 -8.62 7.06 4.26
N PRO A 12 -9.65 6.69 3.47
CA PRO A 12 -11.00 7.25 3.59
C PRO A 12 -11.52 7.19 5.02
N ARG A 13 -12.51 8.02 5.39
CA ARG A 13 -13.04 8.06 6.76
C ARG A 13 -14.06 6.96 7.07
N TYR A 14 -14.78 6.46 6.07
CA TYR A 14 -15.84 5.48 6.32
C TYR A 14 -15.29 4.09 6.66
N ARG A 15 -15.93 3.37 7.60
CA ARG A 15 -15.57 2.02 8.03
C ARG A 15 -16.79 1.10 8.04
N ILE A 16 -16.61 -0.16 7.67
CA ILE A 16 -17.61 -1.22 7.90
C ILE A 16 -16.99 -2.31 8.78
N LYS A 17 -17.80 -2.82 9.72
CA LYS A 17 -17.39 -3.91 10.61
C LYS A 17 -17.77 -5.27 10.02
N PRO A 18 -17.00 -6.34 10.31
CA PRO A 18 -17.32 -7.70 9.87
C PRO A 18 -18.74 -8.16 10.20
N GLU A 19 -19.29 -7.76 11.35
CA GLU A 19 -20.65 -8.09 11.79
C GLU A 19 -21.71 -7.59 10.81
N GLU A 20 -21.53 -6.41 10.22
CA GLU A 20 -22.47 -5.86 9.23
C GLU A 20 -22.48 -6.68 7.93
N ILE A 21 -21.31 -7.17 7.51
CA ILE A 21 -21.18 -8.04 6.33
C ILE A 21 -21.82 -9.40 6.61
N GLY A 22 -21.47 -10.01 7.74
CA GLY A 22 -21.98 -11.33 8.11
C GLY A 22 -23.49 -11.37 8.30
N ARG A 23 -24.07 -10.29 8.86
CA ARG A 23 -25.53 -10.13 9.03
C ARG A 23 -26.29 -10.28 7.71
N ILE A 24 -25.75 -9.79 6.61
CA ILE A 24 -26.40 -9.86 5.29
C ILE A 24 -26.26 -11.24 4.65
N TRP A 25 -25.12 -11.90 4.85
CA TRP A 25 -24.84 -13.20 4.24
C TRP A 25 -25.29 -14.41 5.08
N GLY A 26 -25.91 -14.18 6.24
CA GLY A 26 -26.33 -15.26 7.15
C GLY A 26 -25.14 -16.02 7.75
N THR A 27 -23.98 -15.36 7.86
CA THR A 27 -22.75 -15.93 8.43
C THR A 27 -22.38 -15.23 9.74
N ASP A 28 -21.62 -15.91 10.60
CA ASP A 28 -21.04 -15.27 11.80
C ASP A 28 -19.89 -14.32 11.41
N GLY A 29 -20.23 -13.05 11.17
CA GLY A 29 -19.29 -12.02 10.77
C GLY A 29 -18.21 -11.74 11.81
N ALA A 30 -18.52 -11.83 13.10
CA ALA A 30 -17.56 -11.63 14.18
C ALA A 30 -16.50 -12.75 14.19
N SER A 31 -16.93 -14.00 14.01
CA SER A 31 -16.03 -15.16 13.88
C SER A 31 -15.16 -15.06 12.62
N MET A 32 -15.74 -14.64 11.50
CA MET A 32 -14.99 -14.38 10.25
C MET A 32 -13.92 -13.29 10.45
N GLY A 33 -14.28 -12.14 11.02
CA GLY A 33 -13.37 -11.06 11.36
C GLY A 33 -12.22 -11.54 12.25
N LYS A 34 -12.54 -12.26 13.34
CA LYS A 34 -11.54 -12.86 14.23
C LYS A 34 -10.61 -13.84 13.52
N GLY A 35 -11.14 -14.69 12.65
CA GLY A 35 -10.37 -15.69 11.90
C GLY A 35 -9.39 -15.07 10.89
N LEU A 36 -9.76 -13.91 10.33
CA LEU A 36 -8.92 -13.11 9.43
C LEU A 36 -8.05 -12.07 10.16
N MET A 37 -8.29 -11.87 11.46
CA MET A 37 -7.74 -10.75 12.24
C MET A 37 -8.07 -9.40 11.61
N ILE A 38 -9.36 -9.16 11.35
CA ILE A 38 -9.91 -7.91 10.82
C ILE A 38 -11.03 -7.45 11.76
N ASN A 39 -10.86 -6.26 12.33
CA ASN A 39 -11.83 -5.61 13.21
C ASN A 39 -12.79 -4.72 12.41
N GLN A 40 -12.29 -4.13 11.32
CA GLN A 40 -13.00 -3.23 10.43
C GLN A 40 -12.19 -3.04 9.15
N LYS A 41 -12.84 -2.57 8.07
CA LYS A 41 -12.17 -2.16 6.83
C LYS A 41 -12.63 -0.77 6.39
N SER A 42 -11.78 -0.05 5.66
CA SER A 42 -12.13 1.24 5.08
C SER A 42 -13.07 1.08 3.89
N VAL A 43 -13.91 2.11 3.71
CA VAL A 43 -14.86 2.24 2.61
C VAL A 43 -14.64 3.64 2.01
N PRO A 44 -14.37 3.76 0.71
CA PRO A 44 -14.33 5.07 0.08
C PRO A 44 -15.74 5.67 0.01
N SER A 45 -15.85 6.98 0.14
CA SER A 45 -17.06 7.74 -0.22
C SER A 45 -17.37 7.57 -1.72
N PRO A 46 -18.62 7.78 -2.18
CA PRO A 46 -18.96 7.69 -3.61
C PRO A 46 -18.19 8.67 -4.51
N ASP A 47 -17.63 9.73 -3.95
CA ASP A 47 -16.79 10.74 -4.61
C ASP A 47 -15.28 10.51 -4.37
N GLU A 48 -14.91 9.37 -3.78
CA GLU A 48 -13.52 8.95 -3.60
C GLU A 48 -13.17 7.75 -4.48
N ASP A 49 -12.07 7.86 -5.22
CA ASP A 49 -11.51 6.80 -6.03
C ASP A 49 -9.99 6.71 -5.85
N THR A 50 -9.34 5.83 -6.61
CA THR A 50 -7.89 5.66 -6.58
C THR A 50 -7.13 6.95 -6.90
N VAL A 51 -7.66 7.81 -7.78
CA VAL A 51 -7.03 9.08 -8.16
C VAL A 51 -7.15 10.11 -7.04
N THR A 52 -8.31 10.23 -6.39
CA THR A 52 -8.47 11.17 -5.27
C THR A 52 -7.63 10.75 -4.07
N ILE A 53 -7.61 9.45 -3.74
CA ILE A 53 -6.76 8.89 -2.69
C ILE A 53 -5.28 9.15 -2.98
N SER A 54 -4.84 8.90 -4.22
CA SER A 54 -3.46 9.15 -4.65
C SER A 54 -3.10 10.64 -4.58
N THR A 55 -4.02 11.51 -4.97
CA THR A 55 -3.85 12.97 -4.94
C THR A 55 -3.69 13.48 -3.51
N GLU A 56 -4.55 13.05 -2.59
CA GLU A 56 -4.46 13.45 -1.17
C GLU A 56 -3.17 12.94 -0.53
N ALA A 57 -2.78 11.68 -0.80
CA ALA A 57 -1.49 11.17 -0.34
C ALA A 57 -0.31 11.97 -0.91
N ALA A 58 -0.32 12.34 -2.19
CA ALA A 58 0.75 13.14 -2.81
C ALA A 58 0.77 14.60 -2.32
N ARG A 59 -0.37 15.20 -1.99
CA ARG A 59 -0.44 16.52 -1.35
C ARG A 59 0.16 16.50 0.05
N TYR A 60 -0.25 15.54 0.88
CA TYR A 60 0.33 15.38 2.22
C TYR A 60 1.84 15.11 2.21
N MET A 61 2.33 14.43 1.18
CA MET A 61 3.76 14.28 0.94
C MET A 61 4.40 15.66 0.69
N LEU A 62 3.90 16.45 -0.27
CA LEU A 62 4.45 17.77 -0.57
C LEU A 62 4.35 18.77 0.59
N ASP A 63 3.27 18.74 1.36
CA ASP A 63 3.07 19.62 2.53
C ASP A 63 4.19 19.46 3.58
N ARG A 64 4.79 18.26 3.68
CA ARG A 64 5.92 17.97 4.59
C ARG A 64 7.27 18.46 4.07
N VAL A 65 7.36 18.80 2.79
CA VAL A 65 8.55 19.33 2.13
C VAL A 65 8.23 20.56 1.28
N PRO A 66 7.69 21.65 1.88
CA PRO A 66 7.22 22.81 1.11
C PRO A 66 8.35 23.61 0.44
N ASP A 67 9.61 23.23 0.68
CA ASP A 67 10.77 23.80 -0.03
C ASP A 67 11.02 23.10 -1.38
N VAL A 68 10.35 21.97 -1.66
CA VAL A 68 10.43 21.27 -2.96
C VAL A 68 9.46 21.93 -3.93
N ASP A 69 9.98 22.43 -5.04
CA ASP A 69 9.15 22.86 -6.17
C ASP A 69 8.56 21.62 -6.86
N PRO A 70 7.23 21.45 -6.95
CA PRO A 70 6.64 20.32 -7.66
C PRO A 70 7.12 20.19 -9.11
N ALA A 71 7.52 21.28 -9.77
CA ALA A 71 8.06 21.25 -11.13
C ALA A 71 9.41 20.52 -11.26
N ASP A 72 10.10 20.25 -10.13
CA ASP A 72 11.32 19.43 -10.10
C ASP A 72 11.04 17.91 -10.11
N ILE A 73 9.77 17.49 -10.00
CA ILE A 73 9.37 16.09 -10.08
C ILE A 73 9.39 15.66 -11.53
N GLY A 74 10.39 14.85 -11.91
CA GLY A 74 10.57 14.38 -13.28
C GLY A 74 9.87 13.05 -13.59
N ALA A 75 9.27 12.39 -12.60
CA ALA A 75 8.51 11.15 -12.80
C ALA A 75 7.35 10.99 -11.81
N VAL A 76 6.18 10.54 -12.28
CA VAL A 76 5.02 10.18 -11.44
C VAL A 76 4.49 8.79 -11.82
N TYR A 77 4.62 7.83 -10.89
CA TYR A 77 4.16 6.46 -11.07
C TYR A 77 3.08 6.09 -10.06
N ILE A 78 1.98 5.51 -10.55
CA ILE A 78 0.86 5.05 -9.70
C ILE A 78 0.64 3.56 -9.93
N GLY A 79 0.87 2.77 -8.89
CA GLY A 79 0.50 1.37 -8.85
C GLY A 79 -0.90 1.16 -8.29
N SER A 80 -1.76 0.50 -9.06
CA SER A 80 -3.12 0.16 -8.66
C SER A 80 -3.63 -1.06 -9.44
N GLU A 81 -4.72 -1.67 -8.96
CA GLU A 81 -5.57 -2.60 -9.72
C GLU A 81 -7.02 -2.09 -9.88
N SER A 82 -7.24 -0.85 -9.44
CA SER A 82 -8.52 -0.13 -9.48
C SER A 82 -8.36 1.28 -10.06
N HIS A 83 -7.55 1.40 -11.12
CA HIS A 83 -7.50 2.62 -11.92
C HIS A 83 -8.92 2.99 -12.41
N PRO A 84 -9.38 4.25 -12.25
CA PRO A 84 -10.76 4.62 -12.59
C PRO A 84 -11.08 4.51 -14.09
N TYR A 85 -10.06 4.60 -14.94
CA TYR A 85 -10.16 4.48 -16.39
C TYR A 85 -9.37 3.26 -16.87
N ALA A 86 -9.96 2.48 -17.77
CA ALA A 86 -9.23 1.41 -18.46
C ALA A 86 -8.14 1.96 -19.40
N VAL A 87 -8.38 3.11 -20.05
CA VAL A 87 -7.47 3.71 -21.05
C VAL A 87 -7.36 5.23 -20.86
N LYS A 88 -6.96 5.66 -19.66
CA LYS A 88 -6.50 7.04 -19.37
C LYS A 88 -5.67 7.01 -18.09
N PRO A 89 -4.38 7.41 -18.12
CA PRO A 89 -3.51 7.23 -16.95
C PRO A 89 -3.92 8.12 -15.78
N SER A 90 -4.11 7.50 -14.62
CA SER A 90 -4.30 8.10 -13.31
C SER A 90 -3.14 9.03 -12.96
N SER A 91 -1.92 8.60 -13.29
CA SER A 91 -0.67 9.35 -13.09
C SER A 91 -0.69 10.73 -13.73
N THR A 92 -1.32 10.90 -14.91
CA THR A 92 -1.45 12.22 -15.53
C THR A 92 -2.37 13.16 -14.74
N ILE A 93 -3.44 12.62 -14.14
CA ILE A 93 -4.38 13.41 -13.34
C ILE A 93 -3.73 13.86 -12.04
N VAL A 94 -3.04 12.95 -11.35
CA VAL A 94 -2.36 13.26 -10.08
C VAL A 94 -1.22 14.23 -10.32
N ALA A 95 -0.42 14.05 -11.38
CA ALA A 95 0.68 14.96 -11.69
C ALA A 95 0.21 16.40 -11.95
N GLU A 96 -0.89 16.58 -12.69
CA GLU A 96 -1.56 17.90 -12.82
C GLU A 96 -2.04 18.42 -11.45
N ALA A 97 -2.70 17.58 -10.66
CA ALA A 97 -3.27 17.97 -9.38
C ALA A 97 -2.26 18.41 -8.31
N ILE A 98 -1.00 17.99 -8.44
CA ILE A 98 0.11 18.39 -7.57
C ILE A 98 1.06 19.41 -8.21
N GLY A 99 0.82 19.83 -9.45
CA GLY A 99 1.63 20.84 -10.15
C GLY A 99 2.98 20.33 -10.68
N ALA A 100 3.14 19.01 -10.86
CA ALA A 100 4.38 18.42 -11.40
C ALA A 100 4.51 18.54 -12.93
N THR A 101 3.41 18.89 -13.61
CA THR A 101 3.37 19.03 -15.07
C THR A 101 4.07 20.31 -15.55
N PRO A 102 4.56 20.36 -16.80
CA PRO A 102 4.47 19.33 -17.84
C PRO A 102 5.75 18.49 -18.05
N ASN A 103 6.87 18.81 -17.38
CA ASN A 103 8.19 18.29 -17.71
C ASN A 103 8.54 17.01 -16.94
N MET A 104 7.75 15.96 -17.13
CA MET A 104 7.89 14.71 -16.38
C MET A 104 7.41 13.50 -17.18
N THR A 105 7.91 12.31 -16.83
CA THR A 105 7.34 11.05 -17.32
C THR A 105 6.27 10.54 -16.37
N ALA A 106 5.22 9.89 -16.90
CA ALA A 106 4.16 9.31 -16.08
C ALA A 106 3.79 7.91 -16.56
N ALA A 107 3.43 7.03 -15.64
CA ALA A 107 2.84 5.73 -15.97
C ALA A 107 1.95 5.20 -14.85
N ASP A 108 0.91 4.49 -15.26
CA ASP A 108 0.11 3.63 -14.39
C ASP A 108 0.73 2.24 -14.42
N LEU A 109 0.88 1.62 -13.25
CA LEU A 109 1.56 0.34 -13.07
C LEU A 109 0.58 -0.71 -12.58
N GLU A 110 0.62 -1.88 -13.20
CA GLU A 110 -0.22 -3.02 -12.81
C GLU A 110 0.66 -4.24 -12.54
N PHE A 111 0.60 -4.73 -11.30
CA PHE A 111 1.10 -6.04 -10.89
C PHE A 111 0.41 -6.42 -9.58
N ALA A 112 -0.93 -6.54 -9.62
CA ALA A 112 -1.76 -6.75 -8.44
C ALA A 112 -1.29 -5.84 -7.28
N CYS A 113 -1.26 -6.37 -6.05
CA CYS A 113 -0.89 -5.62 -4.85
C CYS A 113 0.61 -5.21 -4.76
N LYS A 114 1.48 -5.62 -5.70
CA LYS A 114 2.90 -5.22 -5.77
C LYS A 114 3.10 -3.92 -6.55
N ALA A 115 2.09 -3.47 -7.31
CA ALA A 115 2.23 -2.37 -8.26
C ALA A 115 2.84 -1.10 -7.64
N GLY A 116 2.44 -0.73 -6.42
CA GLY A 116 2.97 0.45 -5.72
C GLY A 116 4.49 0.36 -5.47
N THR A 117 4.99 -0.82 -5.05
CA THR A 117 6.43 -0.99 -4.82
C THR A 117 7.25 -1.11 -6.10
N ALA A 118 6.64 -1.58 -7.20
CA ALA A 118 7.27 -1.52 -8.51
C ALA A 118 7.53 -0.06 -8.94
N GLY A 119 6.59 0.85 -8.63
CA GLY A 119 6.76 2.29 -8.83
C GLY A 119 7.93 2.87 -8.02
N ILE A 120 8.09 2.41 -6.77
CA ILE A 120 9.23 2.82 -5.93
C ILE A 120 10.56 2.38 -6.56
N GLN A 121 10.68 1.13 -6.99
CA GLN A 121 11.91 0.64 -7.65
C GLN A 121 12.22 1.41 -8.94
N ALA A 122 11.22 1.65 -9.79
CA ALA A 122 11.38 2.40 -11.03
C ALA A 122 11.82 3.85 -10.75
N GLY A 123 11.16 4.54 -9.81
CA GLY A 123 11.51 5.90 -9.41
C GLY A 123 12.93 6.01 -8.81
N LEU A 124 13.31 5.08 -7.93
CA LEU A 124 14.67 4.99 -7.37
C LEU A 124 15.71 4.81 -8.48
N GLY A 125 15.41 4.00 -9.49
CA GLY A 125 16.27 3.79 -10.65
C GLY A 125 16.53 5.08 -11.43
N LEU A 126 15.48 5.85 -11.73
CA LEU A 126 15.59 7.12 -12.45
C LEU A 126 16.39 8.17 -11.67
N VAL A 127 16.09 8.31 -10.37
CA VAL A 127 16.80 9.23 -9.47
C VAL A 127 18.27 8.85 -9.36
N LYS A 128 18.56 7.57 -9.10
CA LYS A 128 19.95 7.08 -8.95
C LYS A 128 20.76 7.23 -10.24
N ALA A 129 20.13 7.12 -11.40
CA ALA A 129 20.76 7.35 -12.70
C ALA A 129 20.96 8.84 -13.03
N GLY A 130 20.44 9.75 -12.22
CA GLY A 130 20.49 11.19 -12.47
C GLY A 130 19.59 11.66 -13.62
N MET A 131 18.59 10.84 -14.01
CA MET A 131 17.65 11.18 -15.09
C MET A 131 16.57 12.16 -14.64
N VAL A 132 16.23 12.15 -13.34
CA VAL A 132 15.26 13.05 -12.71
C VAL A 132 15.79 13.48 -11.35
N LYS A 133 15.44 14.69 -10.89
CA LYS A 133 15.80 15.17 -9.54
C LYS A 133 14.95 14.47 -8.47
N TYR A 134 13.64 14.47 -8.67
CA TYR A 134 12.71 13.71 -7.84
C TYR A 134 11.81 12.81 -8.68
N ALA A 135 11.40 11.69 -8.08
CA ALA A 135 10.36 10.82 -8.61
C ALA A 135 9.29 10.59 -7.55
N VAL A 136 8.02 10.58 -7.94
CA VAL A 136 6.89 10.23 -7.08
C VAL A 136 6.43 8.82 -7.41
N ALA A 137 6.36 7.97 -6.40
CA ALA A 137 5.78 6.64 -6.51
C ALA A 137 4.61 6.50 -5.55
N ILE A 138 3.46 6.05 -6.06
CA ILE A 138 2.21 5.93 -5.29
C ILE A 138 1.70 4.51 -5.41
N GLY A 139 1.28 3.93 -4.28
CA GLY A 139 0.47 2.72 -4.26
C GLY A 139 -0.89 3.04 -3.64
N ALA A 140 -1.96 2.82 -4.39
CA ALA A 140 -3.32 3.12 -3.93
C ALA A 140 -4.33 2.21 -4.59
N ASP A 141 -5.40 1.86 -3.86
CA ASP A 141 -6.51 1.11 -4.41
C ASP A 141 -7.83 1.46 -3.71
N THR A 142 -8.92 1.22 -4.45
CA THR A 142 -10.28 1.03 -3.94
C THR A 142 -10.71 -0.42 -4.19
N SER A 143 -10.01 -1.35 -3.54
CA SER A 143 -10.06 -2.80 -3.72
C SER A 143 -11.49 -3.37 -3.83
N GLN A 144 -11.60 -4.45 -4.61
CA GLN A 144 -12.88 -5.06 -4.97
C GLN A 144 -12.99 -6.45 -4.33
N GLY A 145 -13.95 -6.61 -3.42
CA GLY A 145 -14.35 -7.91 -2.87
C GLY A 145 -15.72 -8.29 -3.44
N ALA A 146 -15.85 -9.51 -3.97
CA ALA A 146 -17.13 -9.99 -4.46
C ALA A 146 -18.13 -10.11 -3.29
N PRO A 147 -19.37 -9.59 -3.43
CA PRO A 147 -20.39 -9.75 -2.41
C PRO A 147 -20.59 -11.23 -2.06
N GLY A 148 -20.46 -11.57 -0.77
CA GLY A 148 -20.61 -12.93 -0.26
C GLY A 148 -19.32 -13.77 -0.28
N ASP A 149 -18.22 -13.24 -0.80
CA ASP A 149 -16.90 -13.86 -0.74
C ASP A 149 -16.12 -13.44 0.52
N ALA A 150 -15.16 -14.25 0.96
CA ALA A 150 -14.31 -13.92 2.10
C ALA A 150 -13.49 -12.63 1.89
N LEU A 151 -13.13 -12.29 0.64
CA LEU A 151 -12.47 -11.04 0.30
C LEU A 151 -13.31 -9.81 0.61
N GLU A 152 -14.64 -9.94 0.69
CA GLU A 152 -15.49 -8.81 1.09
C GLU A 152 -15.16 -8.33 2.51
N TYR A 153 -14.65 -9.19 3.39
CA TYR A 153 -14.25 -8.79 4.74
C TYR A 153 -12.94 -8.00 4.78
N SER A 154 -12.09 -8.11 3.74
CA SER A 154 -10.77 -7.48 3.72
C SER A 154 -10.62 -6.38 2.67
N ALA A 155 -11.26 -6.46 1.51
CA ALA A 155 -11.07 -5.50 0.41
C ALA A 155 -11.48 -4.07 0.82
N ALA A 156 -10.51 -3.17 0.83
CA ALA A 156 -10.62 -1.84 1.42
C ALA A 156 -10.14 -0.72 0.48
N ALA A 157 -9.96 0.48 1.00
CA ALA A 157 -9.46 1.62 0.23
C ALA A 157 -8.40 2.43 0.98
N GLY A 158 -7.38 2.91 0.26
CA GLY A 158 -6.33 3.77 0.79
C GLY A 158 -5.06 3.70 -0.03
N GLY A 159 -4.11 4.58 0.27
CA GLY A 159 -2.85 4.63 -0.45
C GLY A 159 -1.82 5.53 0.20
N ALA A 160 -0.57 5.39 -0.25
CA ALA A 160 0.53 6.26 0.16
C ALA A 160 1.41 6.63 -1.03
N ALA A 161 1.96 7.84 -0.96
CA ALA A 161 2.86 8.44 -1.95
C ALA A 161 4.24 8.64 -1.32
N TYR A 162 5.29 8.48 -2.13
CA TYR A 162 6.68 8.67 -1.74
C TYR A 162 7.40 9.56 -2.73
N LEU A 163 8.06 10.59 -2.21
CA LEU A 163 9.00 11.43 -2.95
C LEU A 163 10.39 10.82 -2.81
N LEU A 164 10.97 10.41 -3.93
CA LEU A 164 12.27 9.77 -4.01
C LEU A 164 13.30 10.77 -4.51
N GLY A 165 14.49 10.79 -3.93
CA GLY A 165 15.53 11.76 -4.23
C GLY A 165 16.89 11.41 -3.63
N THR A 166 17.86 12.31 -3.82
CA THR A 166 19.22 12.19 -3.27
C THR A 166 19.57 13.27 -2.24
N GLU A 167 18.70 14.26 -2.03
CA GLU A 167 18.88 15.38 -1.11
C GLU A 167 17.83 15.33 0.00
N LYS A 168 18.22 15.68 1.24
CA LYS A 168 17.34 15.64 2.43
C LYS A 168 16.59 14.29 2.57
N VAL A 169 17.30 13.20 2.32
CA VAL A 169 16.75 11.84 2.35
C VAL A 169 16.51 11.46 3.81
N ILE A 170 15.24 11.31 4.22
CA ILE A 170 14.82 10.90 5.57
C ILE A 170 14.97 9.39 5.81
N ALA A 171 14.98 8.60 4.74
CA ALA A 171 15.22 7.16 4.81
C ALA A 171 15.95 6.68 3.57
N GLU A 172 17.19 6.20 3.75
CA GLU A 172 18.02 5.65 2.68
C GLU A 172 17.51 4.26 2.29
N VAL A 173 17.39 4.00 0.99
CA VAL A 173 17.12 2.66 0.48
C VAL A 173 18.46 1.98 0.18
N ASN A 174 18.93 1.18 1.13
CA ASN A 174 20.22 0.49 1.05
C ASN A 174 20.25 -0.48 -0.14
N LYS A 175 19.16 -1.22 -0.32
CA LYS A 175 19.01 -2.19 -1.41
C LYS A 175 17.55 -2.50 -1.70
N THR A 176 17.28 -2.87 -2.95
CA THR A 176 16.02 -3.48 -3.35
C THR A 176 16.30 -4.67 -4.28
N LEU A 177 15.46 -5.70 -4.19
CA LEU A 177 15.46 -6.88 -5.07
C LEU A 177 14.04 -7.45 -5.20
N SER A 178 13.84 -8.32 -6.17
CA SER A 178 12.52 -8.92 -6.43
C SER A 178 12.62 -10.43 -6.63
N PHE A 179 11.61 -11.15 -6.15
CA PHE A 179 11.39 -12.57 -6.43
C PHE A 179 10.09 -12.72 -7.21
N THR A 180 10.11 -13.29 -8.42
CA THR A 180 8.96 -13.29 -9.33
C THR A 180 8.86 -14.61 -10.08
N THR A 181 7.64 -15.15 -10.19
CA THR A 181 7.32 -16.36 -10.96
C THR A 181 5.95 -16.21 -11.63
N ASP A 182 5.61 -17.11 -12.55
CA ASP A 182 4.21 -17.26 -13.02
C ASP A 182 3.46 -18.19 -12.05
N THR A 183 2.51 -17.63 -11.30
CA THR A 183 1.69 -18.35 -10.32
C THR A 183 0.24 -17.86 -10.43
N PRO A 184 -0.70 -18.68 -10.91
CA PRO A 184 -2.09 -18.26 -11.12
C PRO A 184 -2.92 -18.37 -9.83
N ASP A 185 -2.62 -17.54 -8.84
CA ASP A 185 -3.28 -17.59 -7.52
C ASP A 185 -4.47 -16.65 -7.37
N PHE A 186 -4.44 -15.49 -8.02
CA PHE A 186 -5.51 -14.50 -8.04
C PHE A 186 -5.41 -13.66 -9.31
N TRP A 187 -6.53 -13.40 -9.98
CA TRP A 187 -6.59 -12.61 -11.21
C TRP A 187 -7.99 -12.04 -11.46
N ARG A 188 -8.07 -10.97 -12.26
CA ARG A 188 -9.33 -10.43 -12.79
C ARG A 188 -9.24 -10.41 -14.32
N ARG A 189 -10.24 -10.97 -15.00
CA ARG A 189 -10.34 -10.90 -16.46
C ARG A 189 -10.98 -9.58 -16.87
N GLU A 190 -10.61 -9.08 -18.05
CA GLU A 190 -11.27 -7.93 -18.66
C GLU A 190 -12.79 -8.13 -18.73
N GLY A 191 -13.55 -7.08 -18.43
CA GLY A 191 -15.02 -7.09 -18.34
C GLY A 191 -15.61 -7.74 -17.07
N MET A 192 -14.80 -8.34 -16.19
CA MET A 192 -15.27 -8.88 -14.91
C MET A 192 -15.17 -7.83 -13.81
N MET A 193 -16.26 -7.65 -13.05
CA MET A 193 -16.30 -6.70 -11.93
C MET A 193 -15.44 -7.13 -10.73
N TYR A 194 -15.30 -8.44 -10.50
CA TYR A 194 -14.61 -8.99 -9.34
C TYR A 194 -13.53 -9.98 -9.77
N PRO A 195 -12.44 -10.08 -9.01
CA PRO A 195 -11.39 -11.07 -9.23
C PRO A 195 -11.87 -12.48 -8.85
N VAL A 196 -11.10 -13.48 -9.28
CA VAL A 196 -11.21 -14.88 -8.87
C VAL A 196 -9.88 -15.34 -8.26
N HIS A 197 -9.92 -16.36 -7.42
CA HIS A 197 -8.74 -16.85 -6.72
C HIS A 197 -8.71 -18.37 -6.52
N GLY A 198 -7.50 -18.92 -6.39
CA GLY A 198 -7.25 -20.33 -6.08
C GLY A 198 -7.49 -20.73 -4.61
N GLY A 199 -8.08 -19.85 -3.80
CA GLY A 199 -8.42 -20.12 -2.40
C GLY A 199 -7.16 -20.43 -1.58
N ARG A 200 -7.03 -21.65 -1.05
CA ARG A 200 -5.82 -22.06 -0.28
C ARG A 200 -4.52 -21.94 -1.08
N PHE A 201 -4.60 -21.97 -2.41
CA PHE A 201 -3.44 -21.82 -3.29
C PHE A 201 -2.82 -20.40 -3.21
N SER A 202 -3.57 -19.36 -2.86
CA SER A 202 -2.97 -18.03 -2.63
C SER A 202 -2.13 -17.94 -1.35
N GLY A 203 -2.20 -18.95 -0.48
CA GLY A 203 -1.42 -19.06 0.75
C GLY A 203 0.02 -19.54 0.51
N GLU A 204 0.25 -20.83 0.76
CA GLU A 204 1.61 -21.40 0.80
C GLU A 204 2.38 -21.33 -0.53
N PRO A 205 1.83 -21.78 -1.67
CA PRO A 205 2.59 -21.82 -2.91
C PRO A 205 2.76 -20.44 -3.56
N ALA A 206 1.96 -19.45 -3.15
CA ALA A 206 1.97 -18.09 -3.69
C ALA A 206 2.51 -17.09 -2.64
N TYR A 207 1.68 -16.52 -1.77
CA TYR A 207 2.08 -15.50 -0.80
C TYR A 207 3.29 -15.88 0.05
N PHE A 208 3.24 -17.01 0.79
CA PHE A 208 4.32 -17.35 1.73
C PHE A 208 5.62 -17.68 1.02
N ARG A 209 5.54 -18.37 -0.13
CA ARG A 209 6.70 -18.63 -0.98
C ARG A 209 7.38 -17.31 -1.38
N HIS A 210 6.66 -16.38 -1.99
CA HIS A 210 7.25 -15.17 -2.57
C HIS A 210 7.74 -14.20 -1.49
N VAL A 211 6.92 -13.94 -0.47
CA VAL A 211 7.27 -13.02 0.62
C VAL A 211 8.47 -13.53 1.40
N THR A 212 8.47 -14.80 1.81
CA THR A 212 9.59 -15.30 2.63
C THR A 212 10.86 -15.52 1.81
N SER A 213 10.76 -15.86 0.52
CA SER A 213 11.92 -15.93 -0.38
C SER A 213 12.53 -14.54 -0.59
N ALA A 214 11.74 -13.52 -0.91
CA ALA A 214 12.26 -12.16 -1.12
C ALA A 214 12.90 -11.58 0.16
N ALA A 215 12.26 -11.77 1.32
CA ALA A 215 12.81 -11.34 2.61
C ALA A 215 14.14 -12.04 2.95
N LYS A 216 14.22 -13.36 2.76
CA LYS A 216 15.47 -14.12 3.00
C LYS A 216 16.57 -13.72 2.03
N MET A 217 16.25 -13.56 0.75
CA MET A 217 17.20 -13.07 -0.26
C MET A 217 17.74 -11.69 0.12
N MET A 218 16.89 -10.78 0.62
CA MET A 218 17.34 -9.46 1.07
C MET A 218 18.28 -9.58 2.26
N MET A 219 17.89 -10.32 3.30
CA MET A 219 18.71 -10.50 4.49
C MET A 219 20.07 -11.12 4.16
N GLU A 220 20.09 -12.15 3.31
CA GLU A 220 21.33 -12.77 2.81
C GLU A 220 22.18 -11.76 2.03
N ALA A 221 21.58 -11.03 1.09
CA ALA A 221 22.29 -10.05 0.26
C ALA A 221 22.83 -8.85 1.05
N MET A 222 22.31 -8.60 2.25
CA MET A 222 22.73 -7.56 3.17
C MET A 222 23.59 -8.07 4.33
N GLY A 223 23.78 -9.40 4.44
CA GLY A 223 24.50 -10.01 5.56
C GLY A 223 23.83 -9.76 6.91
N THR A 224 22.50 -9.77 6.96
CA THR A 224 21.68 -9.44 8.14
C THR A 224 20.80 -10.61 8.56
N THR A 225 20.21 -10.46 9.74
CA THR A 225 19.25 -11.35 10.37
C THR A 225 18.04 -10.53 10.84
N PRO A 226 16.92 -11.17 11.23
CA PRO A 226 15.75 -10.44 11.74
C PRO A 226 16.05 -9.50 12.92
N ALA A 227 17.06 -9.81 13.74
CA ALA A 227 17.45 -9.00 14.89
C ALA A 227 18.13 -7.67 14.52
N ASP A 228 18.58 -7.54 13.27
CA ASP A 228 19.24 -6.32 12.77
C ASP A 228 18.26 -5.25 12.26
N TYR A 229 16.95 -5.54 12.30
CA TYR A 229 15.90 -4.62 11.88
C TYR A 229 15.06 -4.19 13.09
N ASN A 230 14.69 -2.92 13.14
CA ASN A 230 13.79 -2.38 14.14
C ASN A 230 12.33 -2.66 13.75
N TYR A 231 12.03 -2.66 12.45
CA TYR A 231 10.68 -2.86 11.92
C TYR A 231 10.68 -3.81 10.72
N VAL A 232 9.55 -4.50 10.54
CA VAL A 232 9.24 -5.27 9.33
C VAL A 232 7.84 -4.93 8.81
N VAL A 233 7.74 -4.65 7.51
CA VAL A 233 6.47 -4.40 6.82
C VAL A 233 6.28 -5.46 5.74
N LEU A 234 5.30 -6.34 5.92
CA LEU A 234 4.98 -7.38 4.95
C LEU A 234 3.62 -7.09 4.30
N HIS A 235 3.42 -7.53 3.06
CA HIS A 235 2.09 -7.45 2.45
C HIS A 235 1.05 -8.16 3.33
N GLN A 236 -0.13 -7.56 3.46
CA GLN A 236 -1.07 -7.86 4.52
C GLN A 236 -2.49 -8.06 3.99
N PRO A 237 -2.78 -9.18 3.28
CA PRO A 237 -4.11 -9.43 2.71
C PRO A 237 -5.20 -9.67 3.76
N ASN A 238 -4.77 -10.02 4.97
CA ASN A 238 -5.50 -10.13 6.23
C ASN A 238 -4.45 -9.96 7.35
N GLY A 239 -4.85 -9.93 8.63
CA GLY A 239 -3.86 -9.80 9.73
C GLY A 239 -3.08 -11.09 10.01
N LYS A 240 -3.61 -12.25 9.61
CA LYS A 240 -3.03 -13.57 9.91
C LYS A 240 -1.80 -13.91 9.06
N PHE A 241 -1.83 -13.57 7.77
CA PHE A 241 -0.77 -13.87 6.81
C PHE A 241 0.56 -13.17 7.14
N PRO A 242 0.63 -11.85 7.29
CA PRO A 242 1.88 -11.15 7.66
C PRO A 242 2.39 -11.61 9.03
N THR A 243 1.50 -11.84 10.01
CA THR A 243 1.86 -12.38 11.32
C THR A 243 2.54 -13.76 11.20
N ARG A 244 1.98 -14.66 10.37
CA ARG A 244 2.58 -15.98 10.11
C ARG A 244 3.91 -15.84 9.35
N ALA A 245 4.00 -14.98 8.35
CA ALA A 245 5.22 -14.79 7.56
C ALA A 245 6.36 -14.19 8.40
N ALA A 246 6.08 -13.17 9.22
CA ALA A 246 7.03 -12.58 10.16
C ALA A 246 7.59 -13.65 11.12
N LYS A 247 6.72 -14.49 11.69
CA LYS A 247 7.13 -15.61 12.54
C LYS A 247 8.00 -16.64 11.80
N MET A 248 7.66 -16.97 10.55
CA MET A 248 8.47 -17.89 9.71
C MET A 248 9.86 -17.34 9.41
N LEU A 249 10.00 -16.01 9.35
CA LEU A 249 11.24 -15.31 9.09
C LEU A 249 12.07 -15.08 10.36
N GLY A 250 11.46 -15.16 11.54
CA GLY A 250 12.13 -14.97 12.83
C GLY A 250 11.97 -13.56 13.43
N PHE A 251 11.05 -12.75 12.89
CA PHE A 251 10.70 -11.44 13.47
C PHE A 251 9.77 -11.60 14.68
N THR A 252 9.88 -10.68 15.63
CA THR A 252 8.99 -10.58 16.78
C THR A 252 7.69 -9.84 16.44
N PRO A 253 6.62 -10.00 17.24
CA PRO A 253 5.39 -9.24 17.06
C PRO A 253 5.60 -7.72 17.09
N GLU A 254 6.50 -7.23 17.96
CA GLU A 254 6.77 -5.80 18.14
C GLU A 254 7.38 -5.16 16.88
N GLN A 255 8.25 -5.90 16.18
CA GLN A 255 8.83 -5.44 14.92
C GLN A 255 7.78 -5.32 13.80
N LEU A 256 6.71 -6.12 13.85
CA LEU A 256 5.64 -6.14 12.85
C LEU A 256 4.51 -5.16 13.17
N GLU A 257 4.19 -4.95 14.45
CA GLU A 257 2.97 -4.28 14.92
C GLU A 257 2.75 -2.92 14.27
N CYS A 258 3.80 -2.09 14.19
CA CYS A 258 3.72 -0.78 13.56
C CYS A 258 3.37 -0.87 12.07
N GLY A 259 3.87 -1.87 11.33
CA GLY A 259 3.54 -2.05 9.91
C GLY A 259 2.17 -2.70 9.65
N LEU A 260 1.51 -3.26 10.67
CA LEU A 260 0.32 -4.11 10.53
C LEU A 260 -0.98 -3.31 10.68
N LEU A 261 -1.48 -2.79 9.55
CA LEU A 261 -2.66 -1.92 9.50
C LEU A 261 -3.95 -2.66 9.11
N THR A 262 -3.86 -3.77 8.39
CA THR A 262 -5.01 -4.52 7.88
C THR A 262 -6.06 -4.87 8.93
N PRO A 263 -5.73 -5.13 10.22
CA PRO A 263 -6.76 -5.31 11.23
C PRO A 263 -7.75 -4.14 11.36
N ASN A 264 -7.33 -2.91 11.07
CA ASN A 264 -8.11 -1.69 11.30
C ASN A 264 -8.48 -0.91 10.03
N ILE A 265 -7.87 -1.24 8.89
CA ILE A 265 -8.23 -0.62 7.61
C ILE A 265 -8.57 -1.62 6.50
N GLY A 266 -8.32 -2.92 6.70
CA GLY A 266 -8.44 -3.92 5.64
C GLY A 266 -7.27 -3.91 4.64
N ASN A 267 -7.38 -4.73 3.61
CA ASN A 267 -6.41 -4.85 2.54
C ASN A 267 -6.66 -3.81 1.46
N THR A 268 -5.77 -2.81 1.39
CA THR A 268 -5.75 -1.73 0.39
C THR A 268 -4.87 -2.06 -0.82
N TYR A 269 -4.67 -3.35 -1.09
CA TYR A 269 -3.93 -3.88 -2.24
C TYR A 269 -2.58 -3.19 -2.48
N SER A 270 -2.43 -2.43 -3.56
CA SER A 270 -1.18 -1.75 -3.93
C SER A 270 -0.76 -0.70 -2.90
N GLY A 271 -1.70 -0.21 -2.09
CA GLY A 271 -1.46 0.68 -0.96
C GLY A 271 -1.12 -0.02 0.35
N ALA A 272 -1.23 -1.35 0.47
CA ALA A 272 -1.14 -2.04 1.76
C ALA A 272 0.26 -1.99 2.39
N VAL A 273 1.31 -2.19 1.59
CA VAL A 273 2.69 -2.06 2.05
C VAL A 273 3.14 -0.60 2.11
N PRO A 274 2.83 0.25 1.11
CA PRO A 274 3.02 1.69 1.21
C PRO A 274 2.43 2.31 2.49
N LEU A 275 1.18 2.01 2.84
CA LEU A 275 0.60 2.53 4.09
C LEU A 275 1.33 2.02 5.33
N GLY A 276 1.71 0.73 5.36
CA GLY A 276 2.47 0.16 6.47
C GLY A 276 3.84 0.82 6.66
N LEU A 277 4.56 1.10 5.56
CA LEU A 277 5.84 1.80 5.61
C LEU A 277 5.65 3.27 6.01
N ALA A 278 4.62 3.97 5.51
CA ALA A 278 4.31 5.33 5.93
C ALA A 278 4.03 5.40 7.44
N HIS A 279 3.27 4.44 7.99
CA HIS A 279 3.02 4.37 9.42
C HIS A 279 4.30 4.10 10.22
N VAL A 280 5.17 3.19 9.74
CA VAL A 280 6.49 3.00 10.38
C VAL A 280 7.29 4.30 10.39
N LEU A 281 7.31 5.08 9.31
CA LEU A 281 8.02 6.36 9.24
C LEU A 281 7.40 7.49 10.09
N ASP A 282 6.12 7.36 10.47
CA ASP A 282 5.50 8.24 11.46
C ASP A 282 6.13 8.04 12.85
N HIS A 283 6.59 6.83 13.17
CA HIS A 283 7.09 6.42 14.49
C HIS A 283 8.61 6.21 14.58
N ALA A 284 9.27 5.94 13.45
CA ALA A 284 10.69 5.61 13.41
C ALA A 284 11.58 6.81 13.73
N LYS A 285 12.78 6.49 14.23
CA LYS A 285 13.83 7.41 14.65
C LYS A 285 15.07 7.24 13.78
N ALA A 286 15.95 8.24 13.80
CA ALA A 286 17.24 8.15 13.14
C ALA A 286 17.99 6.87 13.55
N GLY A 287 18.52 6.15 12.56
CA GLY A 287 19.22 4.88 12.73
C GLY A 287 18.33 3.63 12.74
N ASP A 288 17.00 3.76 12.84
CA ASP A 288 16.12 2.59 12.75
C ASP A 288 16.23 1.94 11.36
N ARG A 289 16.31 0.61 11.33
CA ARG A 289 16.37 -0.18 10.09
C ARG A 289 15.07 -0.93 9.84
N ILE A 290 14.59 -0.92 8.60
CA ILE A 290 13.27 -1.41 8.21
C ILE A 290 13.44 -2.43 7.08
N LEU A 291 12.91 -3.63 7.26
CA LEU A 291 12.72 -4.58 6.17
C LEU A 291 11.30 -4.42 5.61
N VAL A 292 11.19 -4.19 4.31
CA VAL A 292 9.89 -4.16 3.63
C VAL A 292 9.83 -5.32 2.65
N THR A 293 8.70 -6.03 2.58
CA THR A 293 8.46 -7.04 1.53
C THR A 293 7.01 -7.02 1.06
N SER A 294 6.80 -6.57 -0.18
CA SER A 294 5.49 -6.59 -0.83
C SER A 294 5.15 -7.95 -1.43
N TYR A 295 3.93 -8.08 -1.90
CA TYR A 295 3.46 -9.22 -2.67
C TYR A 295 2.38 -8.76 -3.62
N GLY A 296 2.39 -9.28 -4.83
CA GLY A 296 1.32 -9.18 -5.80
C GLY A 296 1.11 -10.55 -6.42
N SER A 297 -0.14 -10.98 -6.50
CA SER A 297 -0.53 -12.22 -7.17
C SER A 297 -0.17 -12.21 -8.66
N GLY A 298 0.03 -13.41 -9.23
CA GLY A 298 0.49 -13.59 -10.61
C GLY A 298 1.87 -14.22 -10.85
N ALA A 299 2.92 -14.15 -10.01
CA ALA A 299 3.09 -13.53 -8.71
C ALA A 299 4.53 -13.00 -8.49
N GLY A 300 4.68 -11.99 -7.63
CA GLY A 300 5.98 -11.43 -7.29
C GLY A 300 6.01 -10.70 -5.96
N SER A 301 7.21 -10.51 -5.42
CA SER A 301 7.48 -9.74 -4.20
C SER A 301 8.67 -8.81 -4.42
N ASP A 302 8.54 -7.55 -4.02
CA ASP A 302 9.68 -6.62 -3.90
C ASP A 302 10.11 -6.54 -2.44
N ALA A 303 11.41 -6.68 -2.20
CA ALA A 303 12.01 -6.45 -0.89
C ALA A 303 12.85 -5.19 -0.88
N PHE A 304 12.84 -4.47 0.23
CA PHE A 304 13.65 -3.27 0.47
C PHE A 304 14.31 -3.36 1.84
N ASP A 305 15.59 -3.01 1.90
CA ASP A 305 16.32 -2.72 3.13
C ASP A 305 16.48 -1.20 3.22
N ILE A 306 15.95 -0.61 4.29
CA ILE A 306 15.85 0.83 4.47
C ILE A 306 16.45 1.22 5.82
N THR A 307 17.25 2.29 5.86
CA THR A 307 17.75 2.89 7.11
C THR A 307 17.23 4.32 7.22
N VAL A 308 16.58 4.64 8.34
CA VAL A 308 16.13 6.00 8.65
C VAL A 308 17.34 6.87 8.99
N THR A 309 17.43 8.05 8.39
CA THR A 309 18.57 8.96 8.56
C THR A 309 18.28 10.02 9.61
N ASP A 310 19.30 10.80 9.97
CA ASP A 310 19.16 11.95 10.88
C ASP A 310 18.24 13.05 10.31
N GLU A 311 17.99 13.09 9.00
CA GLU A 311 17.08 14.06 8.39
C GLU A 311 15.64 13.88 8.89
N ILE A 312 15.26 12.70 9.41
CA ILE A 312 13.93 12.46 9.98
C ILE A 312 13.62 13.37 11.17
N ASP A 313 14.64 13.84 11.89
CA ASP A 313 14.48 14.70 13.08
C ASP A 313 14.19 16.16 12.69
N SER A 314 14.59 16.58 11.48
CA SER A 314 14.29 17.91 10.93
C SER A 314 13.07 17.91 9.98
N TYR A 315 12.54 16.72 9.68
CA TYR A 315 11.40 16.50 8.81
C TYR A 315 10.12 17.12 9.40
N ARG A 316 9.37 17.86 8.59
CA ARG A 316 8.14 18.55 9.01
C ARG A 316 6.95 17.59 9.01
N ARG A 317 7.08 16.47 9.73
CA ARG A 317 6.11 15.37 9.77
C ARG A 317 4.68 15.85 10.01
N ASP A 318 4.53 16.83 10.91
CA ASP A 318 3.24 17.36 11.37
C ASP A 318 2.58 18.38 10.41
N ASN A 319 3.23 18.75 9.30
CA ASN A 319 2.61 19.62 8.29
C ASN A 319 1.43 18.94 7.57
N ALA A 320 1.35 17.62 7.63
CA ALA A 320 0.21 16.84 7.14
C ALA A 320 -0.18 15.76 8.16
N PRO A 321 -1.44 15.27 8.17
CA PRO A 321 -1.88 14.27 9.12
C PRO A 321 -1.03 12.99 9.07
N VAL A 322 -0.50 12.59 10.24
CA VAL A 322 0.07 11.25 10.44
C VAL A 322 -1.04 10.20 10.44
N LEU A 323 -0.71 8.93 10.16
CA LEU A 323 -1.71 7.91 9.93
C LEU A 323 -2.56 7.63 11.17
N ASP A 324 -1.96 7.63 12.37
CA ASP A 324 -2.70 7.47 13.64
C ASP A 324 -3.84 8.49 13.77
N LYS A 325 -3.61 9.74 13.36
CA LYS A 325 -4.63 10.80 13.37
C LYS A 325 -5.74 10.53 12.36
N ILE A 326 -5.39 10.04 11.17
CA ILE A 326 -6.37 9.66 10.13
C ILE A 326 -7.23 8.49 10.61
N LEU A 327 -6.63 7.52 11.31
CA LEU A 327 -7.32 6.31 11.78
C LEU A 327 -8.17 6.52 13.04
N ALA A 328 -7.90 7.57 13.81
CA ALA A 328 -8.61 7.86 15.06
C ALA A 328 -10.04 8.42 14.88
N ASP A 329 -10.44 8.82 13.67
CA ASP A 329 -11.74 9.46 13.39
C ASP A 329 -12.58 8.69 12.32
N PRO A 330 -12.96 7.43 12.58
CA PRO A 330 -13.75 6.64 11.64
C PRO A 330 -15.24 7.00 11.69
N VAL A 331 -15.89 6.96 10.53
CA VAL A 331 -17.36 7.03 10.42
C VAL A 331 -17.90 5.65 10.03
N TYR A 332 -18.61 4.99 10.94
CA TYR A 332 -19.14 3.65 10.67
C TYR A 332 -20.37 3.69 9.76
N VAL A 333 -20.42 2.77 8.80
CA VAL A 333 -21.55 2.57 7.89
C VAL A 333 -22.09 1.15 7.99
N ASP A 334 -23.39 0.99 7.71
CA ASP A 334 -24.03 -0.31 7.59
C ASP A 334 -23.80 -0.93 6.19
N TYR A 335 -24.19 -2.19 6.01
CA TYR A 335 -24.01 -2.85 4.72
C TYR A 335 -24.82 -2.18 3.59
N ALA A 336 -26.00 -1.63 3.86
CA ALA A 336 -26.82 -0.97 2.84
C ALA A 336 -26.12 0.28 2.28
N THR A 337 -25.54 1.10 3.15
CA THR A 337 -24.75 2.27 2.76
C THR A 337 -23.46 1.86 2.06
N TYR A 338 -22.76 0.85 2.58
CA TYR A 338 -21.57 0.27 1.94
C TYR A 338 -21.85 -0.23 0.51
N ALA A 339 -22.92 -1.01 0.32
CA ALA A 339 -23.31 -1.55 -0.98
C ALA A 339 -23.69 -0.43 -1.96
N LYS A 340 -24.36 0.61 -1.47
CA LYS A 340 -24.65 1.82 -2.25
C LYS A 340 -23.36 2.53 -2.68
N TYR A 341 -22.41 2.73 -1.75
CA TYR A 341 -21.16 3.46 -2.04
C TYR A 341 -20.24 2.68 -2.99
N LYS A 342 -20.22 1.34 -2.88
CA LYS A 342 -19.44 0.46 -3.77
C LYS A 342 -20.16 0.16 -5.09
N ASN A 343 -21.31 0.78 -5.38
CA ASN A 343 -22.12 0.54 -6.57
C ASN A 343 -22.43 -0.95 -6.82
N THR A 344 -22.68 -1.72 -5.75
CA THR A 344 -23.01 -3.16 -5.87
C THR A 344 -24.51 -3.43 -5.97
N ILE A 345 -25.34 -2.40 -5.81
CA ILE A 345 -26.79 -2.46 -6.00
C ILE A 345 -27.10 -2.30 -7.48
N LYS A 346 -27.71 -3.32 -8.09
CA LYS A 346 -28.19 -3.24 -9.48
C LYS A 346 -29.39 -2.29 -9.54
N MET A 347 -29.18 -1.15 -10.19
CA MET A 347 -30.26 -0.22 -10.54
C MET A 347 -30.95 -0.71 -11.82
N PRO A 348 -32.26 -0.43 -12.00
CA PRO A 348 -32.91 -0.64 -13.29
C PRO A 348 -32.20 0.18 -14.38
N GLU A 349 -32.03 -0.39 -15.57
CA GLU A 349 -31.51 0.34 -16.74
C GLU A 349 -32.50 1.47 -17.11
N GLU A 350 -31.99 2.69 -17.31
CA GLU A 350 -32.77 3.84 -17.81
C GLU A 350 -33.00 3.77 -19.33
#